data_AF-A0A820LYF7-F1
#
_entry.id   AF-A0A820LYF7-F1
#
_cell.length_a   1.000
_cell.length_b   1.000
_cell.length_c   1.000
_cell.angle_alpha   90.00
_cell.angle_beta   90.00
_cell.angle_gamma   90.00
#
_symmetry.space_group_name_H-M   'P 1'
#
loop_
_entity.id
_entity.type
_entity.pdbx_description
1 polymer ?
#
loop_
_entity_poly.entity_id
_entity_poly.type
_entity_poly.pdbx_seq_one_letter_code
_entity_poly.pdbx_strand_id
1 'polypeptide(L)'
;RRLLERLELEKTIDIKSLHLNNENQEIYIANPHLREVFINKQQIRYHTKEFTIEDRVLKLSSKHYDNKNLNVKQVNTTEYWGQRKLLLTEIEFLTNYTAAGTKYLVAYAGAAPGSHINYLSSLFPYLDFELIDSQDFSVTETNEIKIRSEIFTDKIAKSLSVLKQRILFICNVRTFDPKDHGNNDMQKQMAWHRILKPYASLLYFRLP
;
A
#
# COMPACT_ATOMS: atom_id res chain seq x y z
N ARG A 1 7.76 16.32 3.53
CA ARG A 1 9.11 16.24 4.17
C ARG A 1 10.17 15.72 3.19
N ARG A 2 9.99 14.58 2.50
CA ARG A 2 11.03 14.00 1.61
C ARG A 2 11.33 14.74 0.29
N LEU A 3 10.37 15.46 -0.30
CA LEU A 3 10.62 16.20 -1.56
C LEU A 3 11.68 17.30 -1.39
N LEU A 4 11.54 18.12 -0.35
CA LEU A 4 12.51 19.18 -0.06
C LEU A 4 13.89 18.58 0.26
N GLU A 5 13.94 17.49 1.02
CA GLU A 5 15.19 16.76 1.30
C GLU A 5 15.85 16.25 0.00
N ARG A 6 15.08 15.73 -0.96
CA ARG A 6 15.61 15.34 -2.29
C ARG A 6 16.14 16.55 -3.05
N LEU A 7 15.37 17.65 -3.12
CA LEU A 7 15.78 18.83 -3.87
C LEU A 7 17.06 19.47 -3.30
N GLU A 8 17.23 19.47 -1.98
CA GLU A 8 18.47 19.93 -1.34
C GLU A 8 19.64 18.98 -1.62
N LEU A 9 19.42 17.67 -1.53
CA LEU A 9 20.42 16.67 -1.91
C LEU A 9 20.89 16.87 -3.36
N GLU A 10 19.97 17.07 -4.30
CA GLU A 10 20.27 17.24 -5.73
C GLU A 10 21.14 18.47 -6.01
N LYS A 11 21.03 19.53 -5.21
CA LYS A 11 21.92 20.71 -5.32
C LYS A 11 23.36 20.41 -4.91
N THR A 12 23.56 19.41 -4.04
CA THR A 12 24.87 19.08 -3.47
C THR A 12 25.63 17.99 -4.24
N ILE A 13 24.97 17.27 -5.13
CA ILE A 13 25.59 16.16 -5.87
C ILE A 13 26.31 16.69 -7.11
N ASP A 14 27.62 16.49 -7.16
CA ASP A 14 28.38 16.65 -8.40
C ASP A 14 28.25 15.36 -9.24
N ILE A 15 27.44 15.40 -10.29
CA ILE A 15 27.23 14.27 -11.21
C ILE A 15 28.54 13.80 -11.84
N LYS A 16 29.49 14.71 -12.10
CA LYS A 16 30.79 14.33 -12.70
C LYS A 16 31.60 13.44 -11.78
N SER A 17 31.48 13.63 -10.46
CA SER A 17 32.14 12.80 -9.44
C SER A 17 31.63 11.36 -9.39
N LEU A 18 30.46 11.07 -10.00
CA LEU A 18 29.89 9.72 -10.05
C LEU A 18 30.51 8.85 -11.14
N HIS A 19 31.30 9.41 -12.07
CA HIS A 19 31.97 8.69 -13.16
C HIS A 19 31.04 7.74 -13.95
N LEU A 20 29.82 8.21 -14.25
CA LEU A 20 28.83 7.43 -14.99
C LEU A 20 29.24 7.29 -16.47
N ASN A 21 29.00 6.12 -17.06
CA ASN A 21 29.02 5.95 -18.50
C ASN A 21 27.77 6.60 -19.13
N ASN A 22 27.75 6.72 -20.46
CA ASN A 22 26.67 7.40 -21.18
C ASN A 22 25.28 6.83 -20.85
N GLU A 23 25.13 5.50 -20.83
CA GLU A 23 23.87 4.82 -20.52
C GLU A 23 23.38 5.14 -19.10
N ASN A 24 24.25 5.02 -18.10
CA ASN A 24 23.93 5.32 -16.71
C ASN A 24 23.59 6.80 -16.51
N GLN A 25 24.24 7.70 -17.26
CA GLN A 25 23.93 9.12 -17.22
C GLN A 25 22.53 9.42 -17.77
N GLU A 26 22.13 8.77 -18.87
CA GLU A 26 20.77 8.89 -19.40
C GLU A 26 19.72 8.40 -18.40
N ILE A 27 19.95 7.24 -17.78
CA ILE A 27 19.06 6.69 -16.75
C ILE A 27 18.96 7.65 -15.55
N TYR A 28 20.09 8.18 -15.09
CA TYR A 28 20.17 9.14 -13.97
C TYR A 28 19.34 10.41 -14.23
N ILE A 29 19.42 10.94 -15.45
CA ILE A 29 18.71 12.16 -15.85
C ILE A 29 17.22 11.88 -15.98
N ALA A 30 16.84 10.81 -16.67
CA ALA A 30 15.45 10.47 -16.97
C ALA A 30 14.67 9.99 -15.73
N ASN A 31 15.34 9.44 -14.72
CA ASN A 31 14.69 8.77 -13.59
C ASN A 31 15.18 9.31 -12.23
N PRO A 32 14.65 10.46 -11.75
CA PRO A 32 15.05 11.05 -10.47
C PRO A 32 14.94 10.11 -9.27
N HIS A 33 14.00 9.17 -9.31
CA HIS A 33 13.79 8.18 -8.24
C HIS A 33 14.88 7.09 -8.19
N LEU A 34 15.58 6.82 -9.30
CA LEU A 34 16.67 5.83 -9.36
C LEU A 34 18.04 6.41 -9.05
N ARG A 35 18.15 7.73 -8.81
CA ARG A 35 19.43 8.41 -8.57
C ARG A 35 20.19 7.84 -7.37
N GLU A 36 19.48 7.39 -6.34
CA GLU A 36 20.03 6.70 -5.17
C GLU A 36 20.92 5.50 -5.52
N VAL A 37 20.63 4.78 -6.61
CA VAL A 37 21.44 3.63 -7.05
C VAL A 37 22.87 4.08 -7.33
N PHE A 38 23.04 5.18 -8.07
CA PHE A 38 24.34 5.70 -8.45
C PHE A 38 25.06 6.38 -7.28
N ILE A 39 24.34 7.17 -6.49
CA ILE A 39 24.90 7.89 -5.33
C ILE A 39 25.43 6.89 -4.28
N ASN A 40 24.69 5.81 -4.05
CA ASN A 40 25.09 4.74 -3.13
C ASN A 40 26.08 3.75 -3.74
N LYS A 41 26.57 3.99 -4.97
CA LYS A 41 27.49 3.11 -5.72
C LYS A 41 26.95 1.67 -5.88
N GLN A 42 25.63 1.55 -6.01
CA GLN A 42 24.96 0.29 -6.32
C GLN A 42 24.97 0.05 -7.83
N GLN A 43 24.82 -1.21 -8.23
CA GLN A 43 24.72 -1.60 -9.64
C GLN A 43 23.26 -1.68 -10.05
N ILE A 44 22.94 -1.11 -11.23
CA ILE A 44 21.65 -1.33 -11.88
C ILE A 44 21.53 -2.82 -12.20
N ARG A 45 20.37 -3.40 -11.91
CA ARG A 45 20.01 -4.74 -12.33
C ARG A 45 18.96 -4.65 -13.42
N TYR A 46 19.32 -5.15 -14.59
CA TYR A 46 18.39 -5.27 -15.71
C TYR A 46 17.72 -6.63 -15.63
N HIS A 47 16.40 -6.62 -15.58
CA HIS A 47 15.59 -7.83 -15.67
C HIS A 47 15.05 -7.93 -17.09
N THR A 48 15.50 -8.93 -17.85
CA THR A 48 15.03 -9.20 -19.21
C THR A 48 13.78 -10.07 -19.25
N LYS A 49 13.48 -10.76 -18.15
CA LYS A 49 12.25 -11.53 -17.99
C LYS A 49 11.07 -10.55 -17.86
N GLU A 50 10.07 -10.74 -18.70
CA GLU A 50 8.80 -10.03 -18.57
C GLU A 50 8.16 -10.33 -17.21
N PHE A 51 7.61 -9.29 -16.59
CA PHE A 51 6.94 -9.43 -15.30
C PHE A 51 5.52 -9.97 -15.52
N THR A 52 5.23 -11.11 -14.91
CA THR A 52 3.96 -11.84 -15.09
C THR A 52 3.13 -11.82 -13.81
N ILE A 53 1.87 -12.26 -13.89
CA ILE A 53 1.00 -12.35 -12.70
C ILE A 53 1.54 -13.37 -11.69
N GLU A 54 2.25 -14.40 -12.14
CA GLU A 54 2.89 -15.40 -11.31
C GLU A 54 4.05 -14.83 -10.47
N ASP A 55 4.71 -13.77 -10.96
CA ASP A 55 5.78 -13.08 -10.22
C ASP A 55 5.22 -12.24 -9.05
N ARG A 56 3.90 -12.09 -8.98
CA ARG A 56 3.19 -11.36 -7.91
C ARG A 56 2.75 -12.27 -6.76
N VAL A 57 2.88 -13.58 -6.94
CA VAL A 57 2.51 -14.58 -5.94
C VAL A 57 3.76 -14.94 -5.13
N LEU A 58 3.71 -14.64 -3.83
CA LEU A 58 4.75 -15.09 -2.90
C LEU A 58 4.70 -16.62 -2.79
N LYS A 59 5.83 -17.29 -3.08
CA LYS A 59 5.98 -18.74 -2.94
C LYS A 59 6.72 -19.04 -1.65
N LEU A 60 6.41 -20.17 -1.00
CA LEU A 60 7.16 -20.61 0.18
C LEU A 60 8.64 -20.87 -0.13
N SER A 61 8.97 -21.16 -1.39
CA SER A 61 10.34 -21.29 -1.89
C SER A 61 11.02 -19.95 -2.21
N SER A 62 10.30 -18.82 -2.11
CA SER A 62 10.89 -17.51 -2.40
C SER A 62 12.00 -17.22 -1.39
N LYS A 63 13.20 -16.92 -1.89
CA LYS A 63 14.34 -16.59 -1.02
C LYS A 63 14.04 -15.30 -0.27
N HIS A 64 14.32 -15.29 1.04
CA HIS A 64 14.38 -14.05 1.79
C HIS A 64 15.49 -13.16 1.23
N TYR A 65 15.16 -11.89 0.98
CA TYR A 65 16.17 -10.91 0.66
C TYR A 65 16.93 -10.57 1.94
N ASP A 66 18.18 -11.02 2.00
CA ASP A 66 19.06 -10.85 3.15
C ASP A 66 19.51 -9.39 3.22
N ASN A 67 18.87 -8.58 4.07
CA ASN A 67 19.16 -7.15 4.23
C ASN A 67 20.41 -6.92 5.11
N LYS A 68 21.52 -7.55 4.74
CA LYS A 68 22.77 -7.58 5.54
C LYS A 68 23.51 -6.23 5.65
N ASN A 69 23.05 -5.17 4.98
CA ASN A 69 23.71 -3.86 4.92
C ASN A 69 22.87 -2.69 5.45
N LEU A 70 22.05 -2.90 6.49
CA LEU A 70 21.23 -1.81 7.09
C LEU A 70 22.05 -0.79 7.90
N ASN A 71 23.34 -1.02 8.15
CA ASN A 71 24.18 -0.14 8.97
C ASN A 71 24.87 1.00 8.18
N VAL A 72 24.73 1.05 6.85
CA VAL A 72 25.25 2.17 6.05
C VAL A 72 24.11 3.14 5.78
N LYS A 73 24.29 4.41 6.17
CA LYS A 73 23.32 5.48 5.86
C LYS A 73 23.27 5.68 4.35
N GLN A 74 22.29 5.05 3.71
CA GLN A 74 22.06 5.17 2.28
C GLN A 74 21.27 6.45 1.98
N VAL A 75 21.64 7.11 0.88
CA VAL A 75 20.86 8.19 0.31
C VAL A 75 19.59 7.61 -0.29
N ASN A 76 18.45 8.24 -0.05
CA ASN A 76 17.17 7.83 -0.62
C ASN A 76 16.58 8.97 -1.45
N THR A 77 16.36 8.72 -2.74
CA THR A 77 15.75 9.66 -3.69
C THR A 77 14.31 9.30 -4.01
N THR A 78 13.85 8.14 -3.53
CA THR A 78 12.49 7.65 -3.69
C THR A 78 11.52 8.43 -2.80
N GLU A 79 10.60 9.17 -3.44
CA GLU A 79 9.50 9.79 -2.72
C GLU A 79 8.58 8.74 -2.09
N TYR A 80 7.98 9.06 -0.94
CA TYR A 80 7.03 8.15 -0.31
C TYR A 80 5.64 8.32 -0.94
N TRP A 81 5.34 7.50 -1.94
CA TRP A 81 4.05 7.47 -2.63
C TRP A 81 3.00 6.61 -1.92
N GLY A 82 2.96 6.65 -0.57
CA GLY A 82 2.15 5.73 0.24
C GLY A 82 0.67 5.67 -0.18
N GLN A 83 0.05 6.83 -0.40
CA GLN A 83 -1.36 6.91 -0.83
C GLN A 83 -1.56 6.41 -2.27
N ARG A 84 -0.64 6.70 -3.19
CA ARG A 84 -0.73 6.18 -4.57
C ARG A 84 -0.55 4.67 -4.62
N LYS A 85 0.34 4.12 -3.78
CA LYS A 85 0.50 2.67 -3.63
C LYS A 85 -0.80 2.03 -3.16
N LEU A 86 -1.43 2.57 -2.12
CA LEU A 86 -2.72 2.06 -1.63
C LEU A 86 -3.79 2.12 -2.73
N LEU A 87 -3.97 3.29 -3.35
CA LEU A 87 -4.92 3.48 -4.43
C LEU A 87 -4.77 2.46 -5.57
N LEU A 88 -3.54 2.21 -6.04
CA LEU A 88 -3.30 1.26 -7.13
C LEU A 88 -3.66 -0.17 -6.74
N THR A 89 -3.27 -0.61 -5.53
CA THR A 89 -3.62 -1.94 -5.02
C THR A 89 -5.14 -2.10 -4.85
N GLU A 90 -5.82 -1.05 -4.40
CA GLU A 90 -7.27 -1.07 -4.18
C GLU A 90 -8.05 -1.06 -5.49
N ILE A 91 -7.67 -0.23 -6.47
CA ILE A 91 -8.25 -0.24 -7.83
C ILE A 91 -8.18 -1.64 -8.41
N GLU A 92 -7.01 -2.26 -8.33
CA GLU A 92 -6.82 -3.61 -8.82
C GLU A 92 -7.72 -4.62 -8.10
N PHE A 93 -7.72 -4.61 -6.76
CA PHE A 93 -8.54 -5.50 -5.96
C PHE A 93 -10.02 -5.36 -6.31
N LEU A 94 -10.54 -4.13 -6.36
CA LEU A 94 -11.93 -3.88 -6.70
C LEU A 94 -12.23 -4.29 -8.14
N THR A 95 -11.33 -4.03 -9.09
CA THR A 95 -11.50 -4.48 -10.49
C THR A 95 -11.63 -6.00 -10.60
N ASN A 96 -10.84 -6.76 -9.82
CA ASN A 96 -10.83 -8.22 -9.90
C ASN A 96 -12.00 -8.89 -9.18
N TYR A 97 -12.59 -8.25 -8.17
CA TYR A 97 -13.58 -8.87 -7.28
C TYR A 97 -14.96 -8.19 -7.30
N THR A 98 -15.16 -7.21 -8.18
CA THR A 98 -16.46 -6.58 -8.39
C THR A 98 -16.96 -6.82 -9.81
N ALA A 99 -18.27 -6.71 -9.98
CA ALA A 99 -18.93 -6.76 -11.27
C ALA A 99 -20.07 -5.74 -11.29
N ALA A 100 -20.23 -5.05 -12.42
CA ALA A 100 -21.34 -4.14 -12.62
C ALA A 100 -22.69 -4.85 -12.40
N GLY A 101 -23.65 -4.16 -11.79
CA GLY A 101 -24.97 -4.70 -11.48
C GLY A 101 -25.06 -5.57 -10.22
N THR A 102 -23.94 -5.89 -9.58
CA THR A 102 -23.94 -6.52 -8.25
C THR A 102 -23.64 -5.48 -7.18
N LYS A 103 -24.46 -5.46 -6.13
CA LYS A 103 -24.26 -4.57 -4.98
C LYS A 103 -23.25 -5.17 -4.01
N TYR A 104 -22.19 -4.42 -3.72
CA TYR A 104 -21.16 -4.79 -2.75
C TYR A 104 -21.03 -3.72 -1.66
N LEU A 105 -20.60 -4.17 -0.48
CA LEU A 105 -20.18 -3.31 0.61
C LEU A 105 -18.68 -3.47 0.83
N VAL A 106 -17.93 -2.40 0.70
CA VAL A 106 -16.52 -2.32 1.05
C VAL A 106 -16.42 -1.99 2.54
N ALA A 107 -16.07 -2.99 3.35
CA ALA A 107 -15.73 -2.78 4.75
C ALA A 107 -14.23 -2.45 4.83
N TYR A 108 -13.89 -1.17 5.05
CA TYR A 108 -12.50 -0.71 5.09
C TYR A 108 -12.09 -0.41 6.54
N ALA A 109 -11.35 -1.33 7.16
CA ALA A 109 -10.75 -1.16 8.48
C ALA A 109 -9.33 -0.55 8.40
N GLY A 110 -9.05 0.49 9.18
CA GLY A 110 -7.78 1.22 9.10
C GLY A 110 -7.74 2.18 7.90
N ALA A 111 -8.88 2.83 7.62
CA ALA A 111 -9.10 3.61 6.41
C ALA A 111 -8.55 5.05 6.49
N ALA A 112 -8.27 5.58 7.69
CA ALA A 112 -7.81 6.96 7.83
C ALA A 112 -6.31 7.11 7.46
N PRO A 113 -5.88 8.29 6.96
CA PRO A 113 -6.70 9.47 6.68
C PRO A 113 -7.52 9.34 5.37
N GLY A 114 -7.25 8.31 4.57
CA GLY A 114 -8.09 7.92 3.44
C GLY A 114 -8.15 8.89 2.25
N SER A 115 -7.21 9.85 2.11
CA SER A 115 -7.34 10.97 1.16
C SER A 115 -7.59 10.61 -0.31
N HIS A 116 -7.33 9.37 -0.72
CA HIS A 116 -7.59 8.88 -2.07
C HIS A 116 -8.98 8.21 -2.24
N ILE A 117 -9.71 7.96 -1.15
CA ILE A 117 -10.94 7.13 -1.17
C ILE A 117 -12.08 7.83 -1.90
N ASN A 118 -12.22 9.16 -1.83
CA ASN A 118 -13.21 9.87 -2.66
C ASN A 118 -12.98 9.65 -4.16
N TYR A 119 -11.71 9.64 -4.59
CA TYR A 119 -11.36 9.32 -5.98
C TYR A 119 -11.57 7.83 -6.29
N LEU A 120 -11.26 6.92 -5.35
CA LEU A 120 -11.56 5.51 -5.54
C LEU A 120 -13.06 5.26 -5.72
N SER A 121 -13.90 5.86 -4.88
CA SER A 121 -15.36 5.74 -4.95
C SER A 121 -15.91 6.28 -6.27
N SER A 122 -15.34 7.35 -6.84
CA SER A 122 -15.78 7.87 -8.14
C SER A 122 -15.47 6.93 -9.32
N LEU A 123 -14.44 6.08 -9.20
CA LEU A 123 -14.14 5.03 -10.18
C LEU A 123 -15.08 3.82 -10.06
N PHE A 124 -15.63 3.59 -8.87
CA PHE A 124 -16.51 2.46 -8.57
C PHE A 124 -17.84 2.94 -7.94
N PRO A 125 -18.66 3.72 -8.68
CA PRO A 125 -19.84 4.39 -8.13
C PRO A 125 -20.99 3.45 -7.71
N TYR A 126 -20.85 2.15 -7.95
CA TYR A 126 -21.82 1.12 -7.59
C TYR A 126 -21.46 0.36 -6.30
N LEU A 127 -20.39 0.76 -5.61
CA LEU A 127 -19.96 0.20 -4.34
C LEU A 127 -20.37 1.13 -3.19
N ASP A 128 -20.89 0.55 -2.12
CA ASP A 128 -21.03 1.25 -0.84
C ASP A 128 -19.73 1.06 -0.03
N PHE A 129 -19.22 2.12 0.58
CA PHE A 129 -18.03 2.11 1.42
C PHE A 129 -18.41 2.40 2.87
N GLU A 130 -17.99 1.51 3.77
CA GLU A 130 -17.99 1.74 5.21
C GLU A 130 -16.53 1.87 5.67
N LEU A 131 -16.14 3.10 6.01
CA LEU A 131 -14.77 3.44 6.41
C LEU A 131 -14.68 3.49 7.92
N ILE A 132 -13.81 2.68 8.53
CA ILE A 132 -13.69 2.56 9.98
C ILE A 132 -12.25 2.79 10.41
N ASP A 133 -12.04 3.83 11.21
CA ASP A 133 -10.77 4.16 11.86
C ASP A 133 -11.00 5.12 13.02
N SER A 134 -10.15 5.09 14.05
CA SER A 134 -10.19 6.07 15.14
C SER A 134 -9.46 7.38 14.82
N GLN A 135 -8.63 7.39 13.79
CA GLN A 135 -7.91 8.60 13.36
C GLN A 135 -8.78 9.50 12.48
N ASP A 136 -8.35 10.76 12.35
CA ASP A 136 -9.06 11.76 11.56
C ASP A 136 -9.07 11.41 10.06
N PHE A 137 -10.27 11.50 9.48
CA PHE A 137 -10.48 11.31 8.05
C PHE A 137 -10.28 12.63 7.30
N SER A 138 -9.62 12.53 6.15
CA SER A 138 -9.60 13.58 5.11
C SER A 138 -10.64 13.33 4.01
N VAL A 139 -11.36 12.20 4.11
CA VAL A 139 -12.42 11.78 3.19
C VAL A 139 -13.69 12.56 3.49
N THR A 140 -14.40 12.98 2.45
CA THR A 140 -15.74 13.55 2.58
C THR A 140 -16.79 12.46 2.43
N GLU A 141 -17.76 12.38 3.35
CA GLU A 141 -18.90 11.46 3.23
C GLU A 141 -19.74 11.77 1.99
N THR A 142 -20.37 10.73 1.43
CA THR A 142 -21.28 10.79 0.29
C THR A 142 -22.41 9.79 0.50
N ASN A 143 -23.31 9.61 -0.48
CA ASN A 143 -24.31 8.54 -0.36
C ASN A 143 -23.65 7.15 -0.38
N GLU A 144 -22.54 7.04 -1.09
CA GLU A 144 -21.76 5.82 -1.28
C GLU A 144 -20.68 5.65 -0.21
N ILE A 145 -20.36 6.67 0.60
CA ILE A 145 -19.29 6.63 1.61
C ILE A 145 -19.83 7.02 2.98
N LYS A 146 -19.71 6.11 3.94
CA LYS A 146 -20.00 6.33 5.36
C LYS A 146 -18.74 6.19 6.20
N ILE A 147 -18.57 7.08 7.17
CA ILE A 147 -17.43 7.12 8.07
C ILE A 147 -17.86 6.72 9.48
N ARG A 148 -17.09 5.82 10.11
CA ARG A 148 -17.17 5.49 11.53
C ARG A 148 -15.84 5.82 12.21
N SER A 149 -15.84 6.90 12.97
CA SER A 149 -14.69 7.36 13.75
C SER A 149 -14.47 6.52 15.02
N GLU A 150 -14.24 5.21 14.85
CA GLU A 150 -14.01 4.25 15.92
C GLU A 150 -13.02 3.16 15.51
N ILE A 151 -12.44 2.45 16.48
CA ILE A 151 -11.54 1.33 16.20
C ILE A 151 -12.34 0.16 15.65
N PHE A 152 -11.85 -0.51 14.60
CA PHE A 152 -12.46 -1.73 14.10
C PHE A 152 -12.36 -2.87 15.14
N THR A 153 -13.49 -3.51 15.47
CA THR A 153 -13.57 -4.56 16.50
C THR A 153 -14.37 -5.76 16.02
N ASP A 154 -14.30 -6.87 16.75
CA ASP A 154 -15.12 -8.07 16.52
C ASP A 154 -16.62 -7.75 16.53
N LYS A 155 -17.06 -6.77 17.32
CA LYS A 155 -18.46 -6.34 17.36
C LYS A 155 -18.88 -5.68 16.04
N ILE A 156 -18.01 -4.84 15.47
CA ILE A 156 -18.25 -4.21 14.17
C ILE A 156 -18.20 -5.26 13.06
N ALA A 157 -17.20 -6.16 13.09
CA ALA A 157 -17.13 -7.27 12.14
C ALA A 157 -18.42 -8.11 12.17
N LYS A 158 -18.93 -8.44 13.36
CA LYS A 158 -20.21 -9.16 13.53
C LYS A 158 -21.40 -8.36 12.99
N SER A 159 -21.50 -7.05 13.29
CA SER A 159 -22.63 -6.23 12.82
C SER A 159 -22.63 -6.06 11.30
N LEU A 160 -21.46 -6.00 10.66
CA LEU A 160 -21.35 -6.01 9.21
C LEU A 160 -21.67 -7.38 8.61
N SER A 161 -21.23 -8.48 9.25
CA SER A 161 -21.43 -9.85 8.73
C SER A 161 -22.90 -10.27 8.61
N VAL A 162 -23.80 -9.65 9.40
CA VAL A 162 -25.24 -9.94 9.36
C VAL A 162 -25.97 -9.14 8.28
N LEU A 163 -25.30 -8.19 7.62
CA LEU A 163 -25.84 -7.51 6.46
C LEU A 163 -25.99 -8.51 5.31
N LYS A 164 -27.16 -8.57 4.67
CA LYS A 164 -27.42 -9.45 3.52
C LYS A 164 -26.79 -8.89 2.23
N GLN A 165 -25.49 -8.57 2.27
CA GLN A 165 -24.73 -7.97 1.18
C GLN A 165 -23.42 -8.72 0.94
N ARG A 166 -22.87 -8.64 -0.28
CA ARG A 166 -21.54 -9.18 -0.57
C ARG A 166 -20.49 -8.22 -0.04
N ILE A 167 -19.73 -8.66 0.95
CA ILE A 167 -18.70 -7.81 1.58
C ILE A 167 -17.36 -8.01 0.88
N LEU A 168 -16.71 -6.90 0.55
CA LEU A 168 -15.30 -6.83 0.20
C LEU A 168 -14.56 -6.25 1.40
N PHE A 169 -13.61 -6.99 1.97
CA PHE A 169 -12.92 -6.56 3.18
C PHE A 169 -11.54 -6.01 2.86
N ILE A 170 -11.32 -4.73 3.14
CA ILE A 170 -10.00 -4.09 3.04
C ILE A 170 -9.52 -3.79 4.45
N CYS A 171 -8.33 -4.26 4.81
CA CYS A 171 -7.77 -4.02 6.13
C CYS A 171 -6.33 -3.53 6.04
N ASN A 172 -6.10 -2.32 6.55
CA ASN A 172 -4.79 -1.69 6.65
C ASN A 172 -4.53 -1.21 8.09
N VAL A 173 -5.07 -1.94 9.08
CA VAL A 173 -4.79 -1.67 10.50
C VAL A 173 -3.32 -1.94 10.79
N ARG A 174 -2.70 -1.00 11.50
CA ARG A 174 -1.30 -1.10 11.93
C ARG A 174 -1.17 -0.58 13.36
N THR A 175 -0.83 -1.46 14.28
CA THR A 175 -0.35 -1.05 15.60
C THR A 175 1.16 -0.85 15.53
N PHE A 176 1.63 0.36 15.86
CA PHE A 176 3.06 0.61 15.94
C PHE A 176 3.58 0.10 17.29
N ASP A 177 3.87 -1.20 17.35
CA ASP A 177 4.64 -1.79 18.44
C ASP A 177 6.00 -2.26 17.89
N PRO A 178 7.12 -1.61 18.26
CA PRO A 178 8.44 -2.01 17.79
C PRO A 178 8.83 -3.45 18.12
N LYS A 179 8.19 -4.07 19.13
CA LYS A 179 8.44 -5.44 19.58
C LYS A 179 7.55 -6.46 18.88
N ASP A 180 6.43 -6.01 18.32
CA ASP A 180 5.50 -6.84 17.57
C ASP A 180 5.57 -6.41 16.11
N HIS A 181 6.28 -7.19 15.30
CA HIS A 181 6.52 -6.93 13.87
C HIS A 181 5.25 -7.00 12.99
N GLY A 182 4.07 -6.68 13.55
CA GLY A 182 2.76 -6.74 12.92
C GLY A 182 2.06 -8.09 13.09
N ASN A 183 2.55 -8.98 13.97
CA ASN A 183 1.94 -10.29 14.14
C ASN A 183 0.56 -10.17 14.77
N ASN A 184 0.37 -9.31 15.78
CA ASN A 184 -0.94 -9.10 16.38
C ASN A 184 -1.94 -8.50 15.37
N ASP A 185 -1.49 -7.57 14.53
CA ASP A 185 -2.33 -7.00 13.46
C ASP A 185 -2.78 -8.10 12.48
N MET A 186 -1.86 -8.95 12.03
CA MET A 186 -2.21 -10.06 11.14
C MET A 186 -3.17 -11.07 11.78
N GLN A 187 -3.04 -11.34 13.09
CA GLN A 187 -3.97 -12.21 13.82
C GLN A 187 -5.38 -11.59 13.90
N LYS A 188 -5.48 -10.29 14.21
CA LYS A 188 -6.76 -9.56 14.22
C LYS A 188 -7.41 -9.57 12.84
N GLN A 189 -6.66 -9.27 11.78
CA GLN A 189 -7.15 -9.32 10.41
C GLN A 189 -7.71 -10.71 10.04
N MET A 190 -7.02 -11.78 10.43
CA MET A 190 -7.49 -13.15 10.22
C MET A 190 -8.78 -13.44 10.99
N ALA A 191 -8.88 -13.01 12.25
CA ALA A 191 -10.10 -13.15 13.05
C ALA A 191 -11.28 -12.40 12.40
N TRP A 192 -11.07 -11.15 11.98
CA TRP A 192 -12.09 -10.35 11.32
C TRP A 192 -12.52 -10.91 9.97
N HIS A 193 -11.59 -11.42 9.16
CA HIS A 193 -11.91 -12.13 7.92
C HIS A 193 -12.83 -13.34 8.20
N ARG A 194 -12.54 -14.13 9.24
CA ARG A 194 -13.37 -15.29 9.63
C ARG A 194 -14.76 -14.88 10.12
N ILE A 195 -14.87 -13.75 10.82
CA ILE A 195 -16.15 -13.22 11.29
C ILE A 195 -16.98 -12.67 10.12
N LEU A 196 -16.37 -11.82 9.29
CA LEU A 196 -17.03 -11.15 8.16
C LEU A 196 -17.47 -12.13 7.08
N LYS A 197 -16.71 -13.22 6.86
CA LYS A 197 -16.85 -14.14 5.73
C LYS A 197 -17.00 -13.39 4.39
N PRO A 198 -16.06 -12.48 4.08
CA PRO A 198 -16.19 -11.61 2.92
C PRO A 198 -16.05 -12.41 1.62
N TYR A 199 -16.59 -11.87 0.52
CA TYR A 199 -16.43 -12.41 -0.82
C TYR A 199 -14.95 -12.43 -1.25
N ALA A 200 -14.21 -11.38 -0.90
CA ALA A 200 -12.78 -11.28 -1.09
C ALA A 200 -12.15 -10.37 -0.02
N SER A 201 -10.82 -10.47 0.18
CA SER A 201 -10.11 -9.60 1.13
C SER A 201 -8.80 -9.07 0.58
N LEU A 202 -8.51 -7.81 0.90
CA LEU A 202 -7.22 -7.16 0.75
C LEU A 202 -6.67 -6.85 2.14
N LEU A 203 -5.63 -7.57 2.56
CA LEU A 203 -5.10 -7.49 3.92
C LEU A 203 -3.66 -6.98 3.90
N TYR A 204 -3.30 -6.11 4.84
CA TYR A 204 -1.91 -5.79 5.09
C TYR A 204 -1.16 -7.05 5.54
N PHE A 205 -0.05 -7.36 4.89
CA PHE A 205 0.76 -8.53 5.21
C PHE A 205 2.23 -8.15 5.24
N ARG A 206 2.93 -8.62 6.27
CA ARG A 206 4.37 -8.46 6.43
C ARG A 206 4.95 -9.78 6.91
N LEU A 207 5.99 -10.24 6.23
CA LEU A 207 6.73 -11.41 6.71
C LEU A 207 7.44 -11.07 8.03
N PRO A 208 7.52 -12.03 8.97
CA PRO A 208 8.30 -11.89 10.20
C PRO A 208 9.74 -11.40 9.97
#